data_AF-A0A940J6W1-F1
#
_entry.id   AF-A0A940J6W1-F1
#
_cell.length_a   1.000
_cell.length_b   1.000
_cell.length_c   1.000
_cell.angle_alpha   90.00
_cell.angle_beta   90.00
_cell.angle_gamma   90.00
#
_symmetry.space_group_name_H-M   'P 1'
#
loop_
_entity.id
_entity.type
_entity.pdbx_description
1 polymer ?
#
loop_
_entity_poly.entity_id
_entity_poly.type
_entity_poly.pdbx_seq_one_letter_code
_entity_poly.pdbx_strand_id
1 'polypeptide(L)'
;MYIGGLRFQRVRAYRFRAEGHCTPWHIEDAYDTLVEVEQSEWVAELLAAEPSETWGHWKIRHFLIYLDGAGAYEVASEDVEWLPEEPAS
;
A
#
# COMPACT_ATOMS: atom_id res chain seq x y z
N MET A 1 18.69 17.48 -6.28
CA MET A 1 17.95 16.22 -6.01
C MET A 1 16.52 16.64 -5.73
N TYR A 2 15.52 16.03 -6.36
CA TYR A 2 14.13 16.33 -6.07
C TYR A 2 13.61 15.32 -5.06
N ILE A 3 12.88 15.78 -4.05
CA ILE A 3 12.24 14.92 -3.05
C ILE A 3 10.75 14.98 -3.36
N GLY A 4 10.28 13.98 -4.11
CA GLY A 4 8.85 13.63 -4.19
C GLY A 4 8.52 12.49 -3.23
N GLY A 5 7.26 12.12 -3.13
CA GLY A 5 6.89 10.97 -2.31
C GLY A 5 5.42 10.58 -2.38
N LEU A 6 5.10 9.42 -1.82
CA LEU A 6 3.74 8.98 -1.60
C LEU A 6 3.37 9.19 -0.13
N ARG A 7 2.21 9.81 0.13
CA ARG A 7 1.66 9.93 1.48
C ARG A 7 0.37 9.15 1.59
N PHE A 8 0.39 8.11 2.42
CA PHE A 8 -0.79 7.31 2.75
C PHE A 8 -1.53 7.91 3.94
N GLN A 9 -2.85 8.09 3.80
CA GLN A 9 -3.69 8.68 4.84
C GLN A 9 -4.35 7.60 5.70
N ARG A 10 -4.33 7.78 7.03
CA ARG A 10 -4.95 6.87 8.01
C ARG A 10 -4.55 5.40 7.79
N VAL A 11 -3.25 5.14 7.68
CA VAL A 11 -2.69 3.78 7.53
C VAL A 11 -3.15 2.90 8.68
N ARG A 12 -3.63 1.69 8.34
CA ARG A 12 -4.07 0.67 9.29
C ARG A 12 -3.05 -0.44 9.45
N ALA A 13 -2.50 -0.88 8.33
CA ALA A 13 -1.49 -1.91 8.30
C ALA A 13 -0.57 -1.69 7.11
N TYR A 14 0.63 -2.24 7.20
CA TYR A 14 1.54 -2.37 6.08
C TYR A 14 2.17 -3.75 6.17
N ARG A 15 2.49 -4.32 5.00
CA ARG A 15 3.32 -5.51 4.92
C ARG A 15 4.36 -5.33 3.82
N PHE A 16 5.46 -6.04 4.00
CA PHE A 16 6.58 -6.02 3.07
C PHE A 16 6.94 -7.46 2.74
N ARG A 17 7.20 -7.70 1.47
CA ARG A 17 7.67 -8.98 0.96
C ARG A 17 8.94 -8.74 0.17
N ALA A 18 10.03 -9.32 0.64
CA ALA A 18 11.32 -9.23 -0.05
C ALA A 18 11.22 -9.83 -1.46
N GLU A 19 11.95 -9.25 -2.41
CA GLU A 19 11.95 -9.60 -3.83
C GLU A 19 12.01 -11.12 -4.10
N GLY A 20 12.91 -11.84 -3.43
CA GLY A 20 13.05 -13.30 -3.61
C GLY A 20 11.83 -14.14 -3.21
N HIS A 21 10.83 -13.53 -2.57
CA HIS A 21 9.57 -14.15 -2.17
C HIS A 21 8.36 -13.57 -2.90
N CYS A 22 8.55 -12.62 -3.81
CA CYS A 22 7.50 -12.08 -4.66
C CYS A 22 7.10 -13.10 -5.73
N THR A 23 5.80 -13.17 -5.98
CA THR A 23 5.21 -13.94 -7.09
C THR A 23 4.90 -13.00 -8.24
N PRO A 24 4.59 -13.50 -9.46
CA PRO A 24 4.18 -12.64 -10.58
C PRO A 24 3.06 -11.66 -10.23
N TRP A 25 2.10 -12.08 -9.37
CA TRP A 25 1.02 -11.22 -8.88
C TRP A 25 1.51 -9.94 -8.17
N HIS A 26 2.65 -9.99 -7.51
CA HIS A 26 3.20 -8.82 -6.83
C HIS A 26 3.87 -7.84 -7.80
N ILE A 27 4.18 -8.26 -9.03
CA ILE A 27 5.04 -7.54 -9.98
C ILE A 27 4.21 -7.01 -11.15
N GLU A 28 3.28 -7.85 -11.65
CA GLU A 28 2.38 -7.50 -12.75
C GLU A 28 1.60 -6.23 -12.39
N ASP A 29 1.64 -5.23 -13.27
CA ASP A 29 1.07 -3.89 -13.12
C ASP A 29 1.63 -3.02 -11.96
N ALA A 30 2.36 -3.59 -11.00
CA ALA A 30 2.88 -2.90 -9.81
C ALA A 30 4.36 -2.49 -9.90
N TYR A 31 5.08 -2.87 -10.96
CA TYR A 31 6.49 -2.49 -11.15
C TYR A 31 6.64 -0.97 -11.27
N ASP A 32 7.33 -0.36 -10.31
CA ASP A 32 7.51 1.10 -10.17
C ASP A 32 6.20 1.91 -10.25
N THR A 33 5.07 1.24 -10.00
CA THR A 33 3.72 1.80 -10.18
C THR A 33 2.90 1.46 -8.95
N LEU A 34 2.32 2.48 -8.31
CA LEU A 34 1.38 2.27 -7.22
C LEU A 34 0.03 1.84 -7.78
N VAL A 35 -0.42 0.63 -7.44
CA VAL A 35 -1.71 0.09 -7.84
C VAL A 35 -2.62 -0.10 -6.64
N GLU A 36 -3.93 0.01 -6.86
CA GLU A 36 -4.93 -0.42 -5.88
C GLU A 36 -5.35 -1.85 -6.19
N VAL A 37 -5.24 -2.72 -5.19
CA VAL A 37 -5.68 -4.12 -5.28
C VAL A 37 -7.16 -4.19 -4.91
N GLU A 38 -8.01 -4.37 -5.91
CA GLU A 38 -9.43 -4.60 -5.72
C GLU A 38 -9.69 -5.98 -5.07
N GLN A 39 -10.81 -6.09 -4.33
CA GLN A 39 -11.23 -7.35 -3.69
C GLN A 39 -10.14 -8.00 -2.81
N SER A 40 -9.35 -7.17 -2.12
CA SER A 40 -8.24 -7.62 -1.28
C SER A 40 -8.70 -8.51 -0.11
N GLU A 41 -8.33 -9.79 -0.16
CA GLU A 41 -8.52 -10.74 0.96
C GLU A 41 -7.84 -10.25 2.23
N TRP A 42 -6.70 -9.56 2.10
CA TRP A 42 -5.99 -8.98 3.24
C TRP A 42 -6.79 -7.85 3.90
N VAL A 43 -7.46 -7.00 3.13
CA VAL A 43 -8.35 -5.98 3.72
C VAL A 43 -9.56 -6.63 4.39
N ALA A 44 -10.11 -7.71 3.82
CA ALA A 44 -11.19 -8.46 4.45
C ALA A 44 -10.77 -9.07 5.79
N GLU A 45 -9.55 -9.61 5.87
CA GLU A 45 -8.93 -10.09 7.11
C GLU A 45 -8.79 -8.96 8.15
N LEU A 46 -8.25 -7.80 7.74
CA LEU A 46 -8.09 -6.65 8.62
C LEU A 46 -9.44 -6.17 9.18
N LEU A 47 -10.46 -6.09 8.34
CA LEU A 47 -11.82 -5.70 8.75
C LEU A 47 -12.44 -6.72 9.70
N ALA A 48 -12.20 -8.02 9.48
CA ALA A 48 -12.71 -9.08 10.37
C ALA A 48 -12.02 -9.08 11.74
N ALA A 49 -10.80 -8.57 11.83
CA ALA A 49 -10.05 -8.43 13.08
C ALA A 49 -10.38 -7.14 13.84
N GLU A 50 -11.13 -6.19 13.26
CA GLU A 50 -11.47 -4.94 13.95
C GLU A 50 -12.40 -5.21 15.16
N PRO A 51 -12.20 -4.48 16.28
CA PRO A 51 -13.15 -4.49 17.38
C PRO A 51 -14.57 -4.13 16.90
N SER A 52 -15.58 -4.79 17.46
CA SER A 52 -16.99 -4.59 17.07
C SER A 52 -17.48 -3.14 17.21
N GLU A 53 -16.81 -2.33 18.02
CA GLU A 53 -17.13 -0.91 18.24
C GLU A 53 -16.66 0.02 17.11
N THR A 54 -15.71 -0.42 16.28
CA THR A 54 -15.15 0.36 15.16
C THR A 54 -15.60 -0.16 13.79
N TRP A 55 -16.37 -1.24 13.77
CA TRP A 55 -16.76 -1.94 12.55
C TRP A 55 -17.60 -1.04 11.62
N GLY A 56 -17.17 -0.88 10.37
CA GLY A 56 -17.91 -0.19 9.32
C GLY A 56 -17.75 1.33 9.29
N HIS A 57 -16.94 1.91 10.19
CA HIS A 57 -16.67 3.35 10.22
C HIS A 57 -15.56 3.79 9.27
N TRP A 58 -14.80 2.86 8.69
CA TRP A 58 -13.57 3.17 7.98
C TRP A 58 -13.55 2.61 6.58
N LYS A 59 -13.20 3.46 5.60
CA LYS A 59 -12.82 3.02 4.27
C LYS A 59 -11.37 2.52 4.33
N ILE A 60 -11.15 1.26 4.00
CA ILE A 60 -9.81 0.67 3.89
C ILE A 60 -9.62 0.23 2.44
N ARG A 61 -8.54 0.72 1.82
CA ARG A 61 -8.09 0.37 0.47
C ARG A 61 -6.75 -0.33 0.58
N HIS A 62 -6.46 -1.18 -0.40
CA HIS A 62 -5.19 -1.91 -0.47
C HIS A 62 -4.35 -1.33 -1.60
N PHE A 63 -3.19 -0.77 -1.26
CA PHE A 63 -2.21 -0.29 -2.23
C PHE A 63 -1.01 -1.23 -2.28
N LEU A 64 -0.48 -1.45 -3.48
CA LEU A 64 0.70 -2.27 -3.75
C LEU A 64 1.65 -1.49 -4.66
N ILE A 65 2.94 -1.53 -4.36
CA ILE A 65 4.02 -1.11 -5.26
C ILE A 65 5.16 -2.12 -5.18
N TYR A 66 5.68 -2.53 -6.33
CA TYR A 66 6.88 -3.33 -6.43
C TYR A 66 8.06 -2.45 -6.81
N LEU A 67 9.14 -2.56 -6.04
CA LEU A 67 10.38 -1.84 -6.27
C LEU A 67 11.50 -2.85 -6.53
N ASP A 68 12.17 -2.70 -7.68
CA ASP A 68 13.30 -3.54 -8.06
C ASP A 68 14.45 -3.43 -7.03
N GLY A 69 15.03 -4.56 -6.65
CA GLY A 69 16.06 -4.63 -5.61
C GLY A 69 15.54 -4.58 -4.17
N ALA A 70 14.24 -4.37 -3.95
CA ALA A 70 13.63 -4.38 -2.62
C ALA A 70 12.52 -5.44 -2.50
N GLY A 71 11.53 -5.39 -3.37
CA GLY A 71 10.36 -6.27 -3.36
C GLY A 71 9.05 -5.49 -3.29
N ALA A 72 8.01 -6.12 -2.73
CA ALA A 72 6.66 -5.60 -2.71
C ALA A 72 6.32 -4.91 -1.38
N TYR A 73 5.87 -3.67 -1.48
CA TYR A 73 5.29 -2.90 -0.38
C TYR A 73 3.78 -2.86 -0.54
N GLU A 74 3.09 -3.27 0.50
CA GLU A 74 1.63 -3.30 0.56
C GLU A 74 1.15 -2.45 1.74
N VAL A 75 0.19 -1.56 1.48
CA VAL A 75 -0.32 -0.61 2.47
C VAL A 75 -1.84 -0.65 2.48
N ALA A 76 -2.41 -0.89 3.66
CA ALA A 76 -3.84 -0.74 3.91
C ALA A 76 -4.09 0.66 4.47
N SER A 77 -4.70 1.54 3.69
CA SER A 77 -4.96 2.94 4.09
C SER A 77 -6.28 3.47 3.55
N GLU A 78 -6.74 4.61 4.05
CA GLU A 78 -7.97 5.25 3.57
C GLU A 78 -7.78 5.85 2.17
N ASP A 79 -6.62 6.48 1.97
CA ASP A 79 -6.25 7.12 0.71
C ASP A 79 -4.74 7.20 0.53
N VAL A 80 -4.32 7.65 -0.66
CA VAL A 80 -2.93 7.96 -1.01
C VAL A 80 -2.88 9.22 -1.87
N GLU A 81 -1.87 10.05 -1.65
CA GLU A 81 -1.61 11.22 -2.48
C GLU A 81 -0.14 11.32 -2.89
N TRP A 82 0.08 11.92 -4.06
CA TRP A 82 1.40 12.27 -4.55
C TRP A 82 1.86 13.58 -3.93
N LEU A 83 3.01 13.57 -3.28
CA LEU A 83 3.66 14.77 -2.76
C LEU A 83 4.47 15.44 -3.88
N PRO A 84 4.37 16.76 -4.02
CA PRO A 84 5.10 17.50 -5.06
C PRO A 84 6.60 17.34 -4.89
N GLU A 85 7.32 17.40 -6.01
CA GLU A 85 8.77 17.38 -6.02
C GLU A 85 9.33 18.70 -5.47
N GLU A 86 9.96 18.65 -4.30
CA GLU A 86 10.66 19.80 -3.73
C GLU A 86 12.17 19.71 -4.00
N PRO A 87 12.87 20.82 -4.27
CA PRO A 87 14.32 20.82 -4.36
C PRO A 87 14.92 20.42 -2.99
N ALA A 88 15.72 19.36 -2.98
CA ALA A 88 16.49 18.95 -1.80
C ALA A 88 17.38 20.12 -1.36
N SER A 89 17.22 20.51 -0.09
CA SER A 89 17.99 21.56 0.58
C SER A 89 19.41 21.10 0.93
#